data_AF-A0A959X2Y7-F1
#
_entry.id   AF-A0A959X2Y7-F1
#
_cell.length_a   1.000
_cell.length_b   1.000
_cell.length_c   1.000
_cell.angle_alpha   90.00
_cell.angle_beta   90.00
_cell.angle_gamma   90.00
#
_symmetry.space_group_name_H-M   'P 1'
#
loop_
_entity.id
_entity.type
_entity.pdbx_description
1 polymer ?
#
loop_
_entity_poly.entity_id
_entity_poly.type
_entity_poly.pdbx_seq_one_letter_code
_entity_poly.pdbx_strand_id
1 'polypeptide(L)'
;MHRWPAKTPDPDLAKLTRNIEARRGCVVDDRWIEVTPSQFAHEADGLRIVRELLPKRAPFRAWTNFEFRDDRGNWSEVDLLILAADGLHLVELKYYSGRLRGNDQTWLRDGRAAEDSPLRLANRKAKRLRSKLMSAYDDWRRGRRFDSPPPPARDVIPYIQESVFLHHPDLVVELPEPDRRDLYGLPGNEAASGLTPITELFNGTPHPGSEVRENAVVGMMKLIGLRSHQREAGSFVLDPQPLDDGPGWQDWIGTHKLLKTRRRIRFRTVPEGSPDEARRRVRRIAEHEMRVMQHLSHDAVLRPEDLV
;
A
#
# COMPACT_ATOMS: atom_id res chain seq x y z
N MET A 1 44.97 1.89 7.83
CA MET A 1 43.64 1.87 7.17
C MET A 1 43.17 0.43 7.05
N HIS A 2 42.26 -0.01 7.92
CA HIS A 2 41.67 -1.35 7.86
C HIS A 2 40.30 -1.25 7.18
N ARG A 3 40.17 -1.88 6.00
CA ARG A 3 38.89 -2.09 5.32
C ARG A 3 38.17 -3.25 6.02
N TRP A 4 36.93 -3.01 6.46
CA TRP A 4 36.00 -4.09 6.80
C TRP A 4 35.66 -4.90 5.55
N PRO A 5 35.64 -6.25 5.61
CA PRO A 5 35.14 -7.05 4.50
C PRO A 5 33.62 -6.89 4.39
N ALA A 6 33.13 -6.75 3.15
CA ALA A 6 31.71 -6.80 2.84
C ALA A 6 31.14 -8.14 3.33
N LYS A 7 30.08 -8.09 4.16
CA LYS A 7 29.38 -9.29 4.62
C LYS A 7 28.76 -9.99 3.41
N THR A 8 29.17 -11.23 3.17
CA THR A 8 28.48 -12.15 2.26
C THR A 8 27.01 -12.30 2.69
N PRO A 9 26.05 -12.30 1.75
CA PRO A 9 24.64 -12.46 2.08
C PRO A 9 24.37 -13.82 2.75
N ASP A 10 23.47 -13.81 3.73
CA ASP A 10 23.03 -14.99 4.48
C ASP A 10 22.56 -16.11 3.52
N PRO A 11 23.21 -17.29 3.53
CA PRO A 11 22.91 -18.37 2.59
C PRO A 11 21.49 -18.91 2.71
N ASP A 12 20.80 -18.73 3.85
CA ASP A 12 19.43 -19.23 4.03
C ASP A 12 18.36 -18.29 3.47
N LEU A 13 18.63 -16.98 3.42
CA LEU A 13 17.79 -16.00 2.70
C LEU A 13 17.89 -16.16 1.18
N ALA A 14 19.08 -16.51 0.67
CA ALA A 14 19.30 -16.77 -0.76
C ALA A 14 18.70 -18.11 -1.25
N LYS A 15 18.52 -19.09 -0.35
CA LYS A 15 17.87 -20.38 -0.66
C LYS A 15 16.35 -20.25 -0.84
N LEU A 16 15.70 -19.27 -0.19
CA LEU A 16 14.27 -19.00 -0.36
C LEU A 16 13.94 -18.60 -1.81
N THR A 17 14.81 -17.82 -2.45
CA THR A 17 14.65 -17.33 -3.83
C THR A 17 14.89 -18.45 -4.85
N ARG A 18 15.95 -19.25 -4.67
CA ARG A 18 16.37 -20.31 -5.63
C ARG A 18 15.38 -21.47 -5.78
N ASN A 19 14.67 -21.85 -4.72
CA ASN A 19 13.71 -22.98 -4.80
C ASN A 19 12.42 -22.66 -5.59
N ILE A 20 12.17 -21.38 -5.93
CA ILE A 20 10.96 -20.94 -6.64
C ILE A 20 11.26 -20.65 -8.13
N GLU A 21 12.46 -20.17 -8.45
CA GLU A 21 12.90 -19.84 -9.83
C GLU A 21 13.03 -21.08 -10.74
N ALA A 22 13.22 -22.28 -10.18
CA ALA A 22 13.41 -23.50 -10.95
C ALA A 22 12.16 -23.98 -11.74
N ARG A 23 11.01 -23.29 -11.65
CA ARG A 23 9.74 -23.75 -12.25
C ARG A 23 9.24 -22.99 -13.49
N ARG A 24 9.83 -21.87 -13.93
CA ARG A 24 9.39 -21.20 -15.18
C ARG A 24 10.55 -20.52 -15.90
N GLY A 25 11.02 -21.14 -16.97
CA GLY A 25 11.91 -20.51 -17.95
C GLY A 25 11.13 -19.49 -18.80
N CYS A 26 11.24 -18.22 -18.45
CA CYS A 26 11.05 -17.05 -19.30
C CYS A 26 11.61 -15.86 -18.51
N VAL A 27 12.41 -14.99 -19.13
CA VAL A 27 12.93 -13.78 -18.44
C VAL A 27 11.79 -12.78 -18.30
N VAL A 28 10.95 -13.02 -17.30
CA VAL A 28 10.02 -12.02 -16.76
C VAL A 28 10.90 -10.94 -16.14
N ASP A 29 10.57 -9.67 -16.37
CA ASP A 29 11.17 -8.56 -15.62
C ASP A 29 10.80 -8.72 -14.14
N ASP A 30 11.60 -9.50 -13.40
CA ASP A 30 11.38 -9.85 -11.99
C ASP A 30 11.43 -8.61 -11.08
N ARG A 31 11.80 -7.44 -11.61
CA ARG A 31 11.88 -6.19 -10.86
C ARG A 31 10.60 -5.36 -10.93
N TRP A 32 9.63 -5.69 -11.79
CA TRP A 32 8.31 -5.06 -11.82
C TRP A 32 7.21 -6.12 -11.66
N ILE A 33 6.60 -6.16 -10.47
CA ILE A 33 5.56 -7.13 -10.13
C ILE A 33 4.20 -6.43 -10.16
N GLU A 34 3.51 -6.56 -11.28
CA GLU A 34 2.12 -6.13 -11.42
C GLU A 34 1.20 -7.22 -10.86
N VAL A 35 0.52 -6.96 -9.74
CA VAL A 35 -0.39 -7.93 -9.11
C VAL A 35 -1.71 -7.98 -9.87
N THR A 36 -2.22 -6.81 -10.26
CA THR A 36 -3.40 -6.67 -11.13
C THR A 36 -3.18 -5.49 -12.09
N PRO A 37 -3.63 -5.58 -13.34
CA PRO A 37 -3.67 -4.41 -14.21
C PRO A 37 -4.56 -3.30 -13.64
N SER A 38 -4.14 -2.04 -13.80
CA SER A 38 -5.00 -0.91 -13.41
C SER A 38 -6.25 -0.85 -14.30
N GLN A 39 -7.39 -0.50 -13.71
CA GLN A 39 -8.67 -0.33 -14.41
C GLN A 39 -8.88 1.10 -14.90
N PHE A 40 -8.04 2.03 -14.45
CA PHE A 40 -8.13 3.44 -14.79
C PHE A 40 -6.98 3.81 -15.72
N ALA A 41 -7.30 4.26 -16.93
CA ALA A 41 -6.28 4.58 -17.94
C ALA A 41 -5.20 5.56 -17.43
N HIS A 42 -5.61 6.57 -16.68
CA HIS A 42 -4.69 7.55 -16.11
C HIS A 42 -3.74 6.94 -15.06
N GLU A 43 -4.21 6.02 -14.24
CA GLU A 43 -3.38 5.34 -13.24
C GLU A 43 -2.40 4.39 -13.95
N ALA A 44 -2.86 3.64 -14.95
CA ALA A 44 -2.02 2.83 -15.81
C ALA A 44 -0.90 3.65 -16.48
N ASP A 45 -1.20 4.86 -16.96
CA ASP A 45 -0.22 5.78 -17.52
C ASP A 45 0.83 6.24 -16.50
N GLY A 46 0.40 6.60 -15.28
CA GLY A 46 1.31 6.96 -14.19
C GLY A 46 2.26 5.81 -13.84
N LEU A 47 1.72 4.59 -13.70
CA LEU A 47 2.53 3.40 -13.43
C LEU A 47 3.50 3.08 -14.58
N ARG A 48 3.07 3.22 -15.83
CA ARG A 48 3.92 3.02 -17.01
C ARG A 48 5.11 3.98 -17.00
N ILE A 49 4.90 5.25 -16.69
CA ILE A 49 5.97 6.25 -16.58
C ILE A 49 6.99 5.80 -15.54
N VAL A 50 6.56 5.40 -14.34
CA VAL A 50 7.48 4.94 -13.30
C VAL A 50 8.21 3.66 -13.72
N ARG A 51 7.53 2.72 -14.37
CA ARG A 51 8.13 1.47 -14.88
C ARG A 51 9.25 1.73 -15.87
N GLU A 52 9.06 2.67 -16.78
CA GLU A 52 10.07 3.04 -17.78
C GLU A 52 11.31 3.69 -17.15
N LEU A 53 11.13 4.39 -16.03
CA LEU A 53 12.19 5.12 -15.33
C LEU A 53 12.89 4.29 -14.24
N LEU A 54 12.27 3.21 -13.77
CA LEU A 54 12.81 2.37 -12.69
C LEU A 54 14.16 1.74 -13.11
N PRO A 55 15.24 1.92 -12.33
CA PRO A 55 16.52 1.32 -12.68
C PRO A 55 16.46 -0.21 -12.74
N LYS A 56 16.96 -0.81 -13.82
CA LYS A 56 16.97 -2.27 -14.04
C LYS A 56 18.12 -2.99 -13.31
N ARG A 57 18.38 -2.65 -12.06
CA ARG A 57 19.48 -3.19 -11.24
C ARG A 57 19.09 -3.29 -9.77
N ALA A 58 19.82 -4.09 -8.99
CA ALA A 58 19.63 -4.13 -7.54
C ALA A 58 19.91 -2.77 -6.88
N PRO A 59 19.18 -2.39 -5.81
CA PRO A 59 18.05 -3.12 -5.19
C PRO A 59 16.68 -2.78 -5.80
N PHE A 60 16.64 -2.06 -6.92
CA PHE A 60 15.41 -1.48 -7.45
C PHE A 60 14.39 -2.54 -7.87
N ARG A 61 13.18 -2.43 -7.30
CA ARG A 61 12.01 -3.27 -7.60
C ARG A 61 10.72 -2.49 -7.36
N ALA A 62 9.63 -2.90 -7.99
CA ALA A 62 8.31 -2.34 -7.74
C ALA A 62 7.23 -3.43 -7.65
N TRP A 63 6.22 -3.17 -6.82
CA TRP A 63 4.96 -3.92 -6.76
C TRP A 63 3.82 -2.95 -7.00
N THR A 64 2.85 -3.31 -7.84
CA THR A 64 1.73 -2.42 -8.17
C THR A 64 0.38 -3.08 -7.97
N ASN A 65 -0.61 -2.23 -7.69
CA ASN A 65 -2.05 -2.56 -7.65
C ASN A 65 -2.36 -3.76 -6.78
N PHE A 66 -1.83 -3.75 -5.56
CA PHE A 66 -1.97 -4.86 -4.64
C PHE A 66 -2.68 -4.46 -3.36
N GLU A 67 -3.27 -5.46 -2.73
CA GLU A 67 -3.85 -5.32 -1.41
C GLU A 67 -3.15 -6.24 -0.43
N PHE A 68 -3.06 -5.78 0.80
CA PHE A 68 -2.62 -6.59 1.92
C PHE A 68 -3.60 -6.47 3.09
N ARG A 69 -3.60 -7.50 3.92
CA ARG A 69 -4.34 -7.52 5.18
C ARG A 69 -3.35 -7.36 6.32
N ASP A 70 -3.59 -6.38 7.19
CA ASP A 70 -2.79 -6.23 8.41
C ASP A 70 -3.13 -7.31 9.45
N ASP A 71 -2.34 -7.41 10.51
CA ASP A 71 -2.53 -8.42 11.55
C ASP A 71 -3.85 -8.25 12.34
N ARG A 72 -4.43 -7.05 12.29
CA ARG A 72 -5.75 -6.76 12.88
C ARG A 72 -6.90 -7.16 11.95
N GLY A 73 -6.58 -7.57 10.74
CA GLY A 73 -7.53 -8.02 9.74
C GLY A 73 -8.07 -6.90 8.85
N ASN A 74 -7.54 -5.68 8.92
CA ASN A 74 -7.92 -4.57 8.06
C ASN A 74 -7.22 -4.68 6.73
N TRP A 75 -7.93 -4.34 5.66
CA TRP A 75 -7.36 -4.33 4.34
C TRP A 75 -6.83 -2.96 3.96
N SER A 76 -5.77 -2.94 3.17
CA SER A 76 -5.20 -1.72 2.60
C SER A 76 -4.73 -2.01 1.19
N GLU A 77 -5.09 -1.11 0.28
CA GLU A 77 -4.68 -1.11 -1.11
C GLU A 77 -3.44 -0.22 -1.28
N VAL A 78 -2.53 -0.61 -2.17
CA VAL A 78 -1.34 0.13 -2.55
C VAL A 78 -1.22 0.16 -4.07
N ASP A 79 -1.22 1.36 -4.63
CA ASP A 79 -1.08 1.60 -6.07
C ASP A 79 0.34 1.20 -6.52
N LEU A 80 1.36 1.66 -5.77
CA LEU A 80 2.76 1.42 -6.08
C LEU A 80 3.61 1.35 -4.82
N LEU A 81 4.45 0.32 -4.72
CA LEU A 81 5.52 0.19 -3.73
C LEU A 81 6.84 0.03 -4.46
N ILE A 82 7.82 0.90 -4.19
CA ILE A 82 9.15 0.87 -4.80
C ILE A 82 10.17 0.49 -3.73
N LEU A 83 11.01 -0.50 -4.02
CA LEU A 83 12.27 -0.72 -3.31
C LEU A 83 13.35 0.10 -4.01
N ALA A 84 14.04 0.96 -3.26
CA ALA A 84 15.15 1.79 -3.73
C ALA A 84 16.39 1.58 -2.84
N ALA A 85 17.46 2.33 -3.10
CA ALA A 85 18.71 2.20 -2.36
C ALA A 85 18.58 2.61 -0.88
N ASP A 86 17.68 3.55 -0.57
CA ASP A 86 17.45 4.12 0.75
C ASP A 86 16.33 3.44 1.55
N GLY A 87 15.50 2.63 0.91
CA GLY A 87 14.41 1.92 1.59
C GLY A 87 13.25 1.57 0.68
N LEU A 88 12.06 1.53 1.27
CA LEU A 88 10.80 1.32 0.56
C LEU A 88 10.03 2.64 0.46
N HIS A 89 9.40 2.87 -0.69
CA HIS A 89 8.55 4.02 -0.95
C HIS A 89 7.16 3.54 -1.34
N LEU A 90 6.15 3.85 -0.53
CA LEU A 90 4.74 3.61 -0.83
C LEU A 90 4.18 4.87 -1.49
N VAL A 91 3.84 4.74 -2.77
CA VAL A 91 3.45 5.86 -3.63
C VAL A 91 1.98 5.72 -3.99
N GLU A 92 1.16 6.68 -3.54
CA GLU A 92 -0.22 6.83 -4.02
C GLU A 92 -0.23 7.65 -5.31
N LEU A 93 -0.99 7.21 -6.31
CA LEU A 93 -1.12 7.92 -7.57
C LEU A 93 -2.36 8.80 -7.56
N LYS A 94 -2.21 10.06 -7.99
CA LYS A 94 -3.32 11.02 -8.11
C LYS A 94 -3.25 11.77 -9.42
N TYR A 95 -4.31 11.65 -10.21
CA TYR A 95 -4.44 12.34 -11.49
C TYR A 95 -5.29 13.60 -11.36
N TYR A 96 -4.76 14.61 -10.67
CA TYR A 96 -5.45 15.88 -10.43
C TYR A 96 -4.98 16.94 -11.42
N SER A 97 -5.91 17.62 -12.09
CA SER A 97 -5.62 18.75 -12.99
C SER A 97 -5.88 20.10 -12.32
N GLY A 98 -5.37 21.18 -12.93
CA GLY A 98 -5.62 22.55 -12.48
C GLY A 98 -4.70 22.96 -11.34
N ARG A 99 -5.20 23.77 -10.39
CA ARG A 99 -4.41 24.31 -9.28
C ARG A 99 -4.68 23.55 -7.99
N LEU A 100 -3.61 23.14 -7.31
CA LEU A 100 -3.64 22.54 -5.98
C LEU A 100 -3.12 23.55 -4.95
N ARG A 101 -3.99 23.99 -4.05
CA ARG A 101 -3.70 24.94 -2.95
C ARG A 101 -3.93 24.25 -1.60
N GLY A 102 -3.68 24.97 -0.51
CA GLY A 102 -3.87 24.49 0.85
C GLY A 102 -2.53 24.29 1.58
N ASN A 103 -2.40 23.17 2.30
CA ASN A 103 -1.21 22.81 3.06
C ASN A 103 -1.00 21.27 3.08
N ASP A 104 -0.06 20.80 3.89
CA ASP A 104 0.30 19.39 4.08
C ASP A 104 -0.85 18.50 4.59
N GLN A 105 -1.86 19.09 5.26
CA GLN A 105 -2.99 18.38 5.87
C GLN A 105 -4.26 18.46 5.03
N THR A 106 -4.56 19.62 4.44
CA THR A 106 -5.81 19.92 3.74
C THR A 106 -5.53 20.50 2.36
N TRP A 107 -6.08 19.84 1.34
CA TRP A 107 -5.93 20.18 -0.06
C TRP A 107 -7.18 20.87 -0.60
N LEU A 108 -6.95 21.89 -1.41
CA LEU A 108 -7.98 22.71 -2.04
C LEU A 108 -7.80 22.64 -3.56
N ARG A 109 -8.83 22.19 -4.26
CA ARG A 109 -8.86 22.11 -5.73
C ARG A 109 -10.05 22.92 -6.26
N ASP A 110 -9.88 23.53 -7.42
CA ASP A 110 -10.90 24.39 -8.00
C ASP A 110 -12.22 23.61 -8.23
N GLY A 111 -13.34 24.16 -7.76
CA GLY A 111 -14.67 23.54 -7.88
C GLY A 111 -14.88 22.28 -7.03
N ARG A 112 -13.99 21.97 -6.08
CA ARG A 112 -14.11 20.84 -5.16
C ARG A 112 -14.16 21.31 -3.71
N ALA A 113 -14.80 20.51 -2.85
CA ALA A 113 -14.69 20.71 -1.40
C ALA A 113 -13.25 20.47 -0.94
N ALA A 114 -12.87 21.06 0.19
CA ALA A 114 -11.62 20.76 0.84
C ALA A 114 -11.53 19.26 1.16
N GLU A 115 -10.36 18.67 0.92
CA GLU A 115 -10.12 17.25 1.16
C GLU A 115 -8.85 17.05 1.97
N ASP A 116 -8.80 15.96 2.74
CA ASP A 116 -7.58 15.59 3.45
C ASP A 116 -6.47 15.23 2.46
N SER A 117 -5.24 15.62 2.79
CA SER A 117 -4.05 15.24 2.04
C SER A 117 -3.95 13.71 1.91
N PRO A 118 -3.74 13.17 0.69
CA PRO A 118 -3.54 11.73 0.48
C PRO A 118 -2.35 11.17 1.26
N LEU A 119 -1.35 11.99 1.60
CA LEU A 119 -0.20 11.58 2.41
C LEU A 119 -0.62 11.00 3.77
N ARG A 120 -1.69 11.50 4.37
CA ARG A 120 -2.17 11.03 5.67
C ARG A 120 -2.65 9.58 5.60
N LEU A 121 -3.33 9.20 4.51
CA LEU A 121 -3.74 7.82 4.25
C LEU A 121 -2.54 6.96 3.85
N ALA A 122 -1.67 7.47 2.98
CA ALA A 122 -0.45 6.79 2.55
C ALA A 122 0.46 6.43 3.75
N ASN A 123 0.65 7.36 4.69
CA ASN A 123 1.43 7.11 5.92
C ASN A 123 0.83 6.00 6.79
N ARG A 124 -0.52 5.94 6.91
CA ARG A 124 -1.19 4.83 7.61
C ARG A 124 -0.96 3.50 6.91
N LYS A 125 -1.09 3.47 5.57
CA LYS A 125 -0.82 2.28 4.75
C LYS A 125 0.63 1.82 4.92
N ALA A 126 1.59 2.74 4.86
CA ALA A 126 3.03 2.47 5.01
C ALA A 126 3.36 1.85 6.37
N LYS A 127 2.82 2.43 7.45
CA LYS A 127 2.97 1.90 8.82
C LYS A 127 2.36 0.51 8.98
N ARG A 128 1.16 0.28 8.44
CA ARG A 128 0.49 -1.03 8.45
C ARG A 128 1.29 -2.08 7.67
N LEU A 129 1.72 -1.74 6.45
CA LEU A 129 2.50 -2.64 5.61
C LEU A 129 3.84 -3.00 6.27
N ARG A 130 4.57 -2.01 6.80
CA ARG A 130 5.83 -2.24 7.49
C ARG A 130 5.65 -3.18 8.68
N SER A 131 4.62 -2.93 9.49
CA SER A 131 4.30 -3.78 10.63
C SER A 131 3.99 -5.22 10.20
N LYS A 132 3.21 -5.38 9.12
CA LYS A 132 2.88 -6.69 8.56
C LYS A 132 4.12 -7.44 8.04
N LEU A 133 5.02 -6.75 7.33
CA LEU A 133 6.28 -7.34 6.85
C LEU A 133 7.19 -7.76 8.00
N MET A 134 7.27 -6.96 9.07
CA MET A 134 8.03 -7.31 10.28
C MET A 134 7.43 -8.55 10.98
N SER A 135 6.11 -8.59 11.11
CA SER A 135 5.38 -9.72 11.71
C SER A 135 5.62 -11.02 10.92
N ALA A 136 5.50 -10.97 9.60
CA ALA A 136 5.79 -12.10 8.72
C ALA A 136 7.26 -12.58 8.84
N TYR A 137 8.21 -11.65 8.99
CA TYR A 137 9.61 -11.99 9.20
C TYR A 137 9.85 -12.67 10.56
N ASP A 138 9.23 -12.15 11.62
CA ASP A 138 9.33 -12.75 12.95
C ASP A 138 8.69 -14.14 13.02
N ASP A 139 7.56 -14.35 12.34
CA ASP A 139 6.93 -15.67 12.18
C ASP A 139 7.84 -16.64 11.43
N TRP A 140 8.39 -16.20 10.29
CA TRP A 140 9.34 -16.97 9.50
C TRP A 140 10.57 -17.37 10.34
N ARG A 141 11.07 -16.44 11.16
CA ARG A 141 12.21 -16.66 12.06
C ARG A 141 11.86 -17.66 13.17
N ARG A 142 10.68 -17.56 13.80
CA ARG A 142 10.25 -18.49 14.86
C ARG A 142 10.10 -19.93 14.36
N GLY A 143 9.69 -20.11 13.11
CA GLY A 143 9.48 -21.43 12.51
C GLY A 143 10.74 -22.18 12.10
N ARG A 144 11.95 -21.64 12.35
CA ARG A 144 13.21 -22.20 11.86
C ARG A 144 14.28 -22.25 12.94
N ARG A 145 15.18 -23.23 12.81
CA ARG A 145 16.43 -23.29 13.58
C ARG A 145 17.52 -22.66 12.75
N PHE A 146 18.33 -21.83 13.39
CA PHE A 146 19.49 -21.18 12.78
C PHE A 146 20.71 -21.45 13.63
N ASP A 147 21.86 -21.66 13.00
CA ASP A 147 23.15 -21.80 13.69
C ASP A 147 23.57 -20.49 14.35
N SER A 148 23.14 -19.35 13.79
CA SER A 148 23.28 -18.02 14.37
C SER A 148 21.97 -17.25 14.20
N PRO A 149 21.46 -16.58 15.25
CA PRO A 149 20.20 -15.86 15.16
C PRO A 149 20.25 -14.76 14.08
N PRO A 150 19.29 -14.72 13.14
CA PRO A 150 19.28 -13.67 12.14
C PRO A 150 18.89 -12.32 12.80
N PRO A 151 19.24 -11.18 12.17
CA PRO A 151 18.94 -9.85 12.70
C PRO A 151 17.44 -9.68 13.00
N PRO A 152 17.07 -8.80 13.96
CA PRO A 152 15.66 -8.53 14.27
C PRO A 152 14.96 -7.86 13.08
N ALA A 153 13.64 -8.03 12.99
CA ALA A 153 12.83 -7.56 11.87
C ALA A 153 13.05 -6.07 11.53
N ARG A 154 13.23 -5.21 12.54
CA ARG A 154 13.46 -3.77 12.35
C ARG A 154 14.76 -3.42 11.60
N ASP A 155 15.76 -4.29 11.64
CA ASP A 155 17.06 -4.13 10.98
C ASP A 155 17.05 -4.77 9.57
N VAL A 156 15.99 -5.50 9.25
CA VAL A 156 15.82 -6.23 7.98
C VAL A 156 14.80 -5.56 7.08
N ILE A 157 13.68 -5.10 7.67
CA ILE A 157 12.60 -4.41 6.98
C ILE A 157 12.84 -2.91 7.08
N PRO A 158 13.16 -2.22 5.97
CA PRO A 158 13.44 -0.80 5.97
C PRO A 158 12.22 0.01 6.39
N TYR A 159 12.43 1.31 6.67
CA TYR A 159 11.31 2.23 6.75
C TYR A 159 10.56 2.26 5.40
N ILE A 160 9.24 2.46 5.45
CA ILE A 160 8.42 2.66 4.26
C ILE A 160 8.02 4.14 4.26
N GLN A 161 8.62 4.90 3.37
CA GLN A 161 8.31 6.31 3.16
C GLN A 161 7.00 6.41 2.38
N GLU A 162 6.01 7.13 2.91
CA GLU A 162 4.84 7.51 2.14
C GLU A 162 5.17 8.60 1.13
N SER A 163 4.52 8.58 -0.03
CA SER A 163 4.64 9.61 -1.06
C SER A 163 3.39 9.68 -1.91
N VAL A 164 3.19 10.80 -2.61
CA VAL A 164 2.12 10.96 -3.59
C VAL A 164 2.72 11.34 -4.93
N PHE A 165 2.36 10.61 -5.98
CA PHE A 165 2.71 10.94 -7.35
C PHE A 165 1.54 11.63 -8.04
N LEU A 166 1.74 12.91 -8.38
CA LEU A 166 0.79 13.79 -9.02
C LEU A 166 1.16 13.96 -10.50
N HIS A 167 0.53 13.19 -11.37
CA HIS A 167 1.04 12.95 -12.72
C HIS A 167 0.17 13.50 -13.85
N HIS A 168 -0.66 14.50 -13.57
CA HIS A 168 -1.36 15.25 -14.62
C HIS A 168 -0.44 16.34 -15.21
N PRO A 169 -0.34 16.47 -16.56
CA PRO A 169 0.55 17.45 -17.18
C PRO A 169 0.19 18.90 -16.84
N ASP A 170 -1.11 19.21 -16.80
CA ASP A 170 -1.62 20.57 -16.50
C ASP A 170 -1.80 20.88 -15.00
N LEU A 171 -1.19 20.10 -14.10
CA LEU A 171 -1.24 20.39 -12.67
C LEU A 171 -0.24 21.48 -12.31
N VAL A 172 -0.68 22.44 -11.49
CA VAL A 172 0.16 23.44 -10.84
C VAL A 172 -0.03 23.36 -9.33
N VAL A 173 1.05 23.12 -8.57
CA VAL A 173 1.02 23.06 -7.11
C VAL A 173 1.42 24.40 -6.50
N GLU A 174 0.46 25.02 -5.83
CA GLU A 174 0.56 26.31 -5.15
C GLU A 174 0.62 26.14 -3.62
N LEU A 175 1.02 24.96 -3.14
CA LEU A 175 1.31 24.73 -1.73
C LEU A 175 2.61 25.46 -1.33
N PRO A 176 2.77 25.89 -0.07
CA PRO A 176 4.08 26.29 0.45
C PRO A 176 5.14 25.21 0.21
N GLU A 177 6.39 25.58 -0.08
CA GLU A 177 7.47 24.61 -0.37
C GLU A 177 7.62 23.51 0.71
N PRO A 178 7.58 23.82 2.03
CA PRO A 178 7.65 22.78 3.07
C PRO A 178 6.52 21.74 2.99
N ASP A 179 5.36 22.14 2.47
CA ASP A 179 4.15 21.32 2.37
C ASP A 179 4.14 20.45 1.10
N ARG A 180 5.14 20.61 0.23
CA ARG A 180 5.33 19.79 -0.99
C ARG A 180 6.21 18.57 -0.74
N ARG A 181 6.70 18.39 0.48
CA ARG A 181 7.53 17.24 0.84
C ARG A 181 6.79 15.94 0.54
N ASP A 182 7.52 14.96 -0.01
CA ASP A 182 7.00 13.65 -0.39
C ASP A 182 5.89 13.70 -1.46
N LEU A 183 5.71 14.85 -2.12
CA LEU A 183 4.91 15.02 -3.33
C LEU A 183 5.82 15.06 -4.55
N TYR A 184 5.49 14.25 -5.55
CA TYR A 184 6.29 14.10 -6.75
C TYR A 184 5.48 14.36 -8.00
N GLY A 185 6.10 15.00 -8.99
CA GLY A 185 5.51 15.31 -10.29
C GLY A 185 6.15 14.53 -11.44
N LEU A 186 5.65 14.79 -12.66
CA LEU A 186 6.22 14.24 -13.89
C LEU A 186 7.66 14.76 -14.11
N PRO A 187 8.60 13.89 -14.53
CA PRO A 187 9.93 14.33 -14.96
C PRO A 187 9.84 15.30 -16.13
N GLY A 188 10.60 16.41 -16.06
CA GLY A 188 10.56 17.46 -17.08
C GLY A 188 9.38 18.43 -16.98
N ASN A 189 8.50 18.27 -15.98
CA ASN A 189 7.37 19.17 -15.72
C ASN A 189 7.54 19.98 -14.41
N GLU A 190 8.75 20.06 -13.87
CA GLU A 190 9.05 20.68 -12.58
C GLU A 190 8.72 22.18 -12.58
N ALA A 191 9.06 22.87 -13.68
CA ALA A 191 8.82 24.31 -13.82
C ALA A 191 7.33 24.67 -13.85
N ALA A 192 6.49 23.81 -14.41
CA ALA A 192 5.03 24.03 -14.49
C ALA A 192 4.33 23.56 -13.21
N SER A 193 4.67 22.36 -12.73
CA SER A 193 4.01 21.76 -11.57
C SER A 193 4.49 22.31 -10.23
N GLY A 194 5.73 22.78 -10.14
CA GLY A 194 6.37 23.15 -8.88
C GLY A 194 6.72 21.96 -7.98
N LEU A 195 6.71 20.74 -8.52
CA LEU A 195 7.03 19.50 -7.80
C LEU A 195 8.37 18.93 -8.23
N THR A 196 9.05 18.29 -7.28
CA THR A 196 10.22 17.43 -7.52
C THR A 196 9.81 16.23 -8.39
N PRO A 197 10.62 15.80 -9.38
CA PRO A 197 10.24 14.69 -10.23
C PRO A 197 10.28 13.35 -9.48
N ILE A 198 9.40 12.42 -9.84
CA ILE A 198 9.31 11.08 -9.22
C ILE A 198 10.63 10.30 -9.26
N THR A 199 11.52 10.63 -10.20
CA THR A 199 12.86 10.03 -10.31
C THR A 199 13.74 10.27 -9.08
N GLU A 200 13.46 11.29 -8.26
CA GLU A 200 14.22 11.51 -7.02
C GLU A 200 14.05 10.39 -6.00
N LEU A 201 12.96 9.61 -6.07
CA LEU A 201 12.81 8.38 -5.28
C LEU A 201 13.93 7.37 -5.55
N PHE A 202 14.61 7.47 -6.69
CA PHE A 202 15.69 6.56 -7.06
C PHE A 202 17.08 7.03 -6.60
N ASN A 203 17.19 8.31 -6.20
CA ASN A 203 18.44 8.96 -5.83
C ASN A 203 18.66 9.02 -4.31
N GLY A 204 17.74 8.46 -3.53
CA GLY A 204 17.84 8.40 -2.08
C GLY A 204 19.15 7.78 -1.59
N THR A 205 19.76 8.41 -0.59
CA THR A 205 20.98 7.91 0.03
C THR A 205 20.61 7.05 1.25
N PRO A 206 21.05 5.78 1.31
CA PRO A 206 20.84 4.96 2.48
C PRO A 206 21.44 5.59 3.74
N HIS A 207 20.76 5.45 4.87
CA HIS A 207 21.29 5.90 6.15
C HIS A 207 22.60 5.14 6.47
N PRO A 208 23.62 5.79 7.06
CA PRO A 208 24.86 5.12 7.43
C PRO A 208 24.60 3.87 8.28
N GLY A 209 25.12 2.71 7.84
CA GLY A 209 24.94 1.43 8.52
C GLY A 209 23.60 0.71 8.22
N SER A 210 22.73 1.32 7.40
CA SER A 210 21.55 0.63 6.84
C SER A 210 21.92 -0.04 5.51
N GLU A 211 21.45 -1.28 5.33
CA GLU A 211 21.60 -2.03 4.08
C GLU A 211 20.22 -2.55 3.68
N VAL A 212 19.80 -2.23 2.47
CA VAL A 212 18.55 -2.75 1.92
C VAL A 212 18.71 -4.24 1.60
N ARG A 213 18.05 -5.09 2.38
CA ARG A 213 18.04 -6.54 2.21
C ARG A 213 16.98 -6.96 1.20
N GLU A 214 17.23 -6.73 -0.08
CA GLU A 214 16.31 -7.00 -1.21
C GLU A 214 15.63 -8.38 -1.10
N ASN A 215 16.40 -9.45 -0.92
CA ASN A 215 15.85 -10.81 -0.82
C ASN A 215 14.92 -11.01 0.37
N ALA A 216 15.19 -10.36 1.51
CA ALA A 216 14.33 -10.45 2.67
C ALA A 216 13.00 -9.73 2.42
N VAL A 217 13.05 -8.54 1.83
CA VAL A 217 11.83 -7.79 1.44
C VAL A 217 11.00 -8.58 0.44
N VAL A 218 11.61 -9.07 -0.65
CA VAL A 218 10.92 -9.90 -1.65
C VAL A 218 10.32 -11.16 -1.02
N GLY A 219 11.06 -11.81 -0.12
CA GLY A 219 10.57 -12.97 0.63
C GLY A 219 9.34 -12.64 1.48
N MET A 220 9.37 -11.52 2.21
CA MET A 220 8.23 -11.12 3.04
C MET A 220 7.02 -10.70 2.21
N MET A 221 7.22 -9.97 1.10
CA MET A 221 6.15 -9.64 0.16
C MET A 221 5.46 -10.90 -0.38
N LYS A 222 6.22 -11.98 -0.66
CA LYS A 222 5.66 -13.28 -1.05
C LYS A 222 4.89 -13.96 0.10
N LEU A 223 5.41 -13.92 1.32
CA LEU A 223 4.78 -14.56 2.48
C LEU A 223 3.46 -13.90 2.89
N ILE A 224 3.36 -12.57 2.83
CA ILE A 224 2.12 -11.87 3.22
C ILE A 224 0.97 -12.09 2.22
N GLY A 225 1.25 -12.65 1.03
CA GLY A 225 0.23 -13.08 0.06
C GLY A 225 -0.58 -11.92 -0.50
N LEU A 226 0.08 -11.08 -1.32
CA LEU A 226 -0.55 -9.94 -2.01
C LEU A 226 -1.79 -10.38 -2.80
N ARG A 227 -2.86 -9.58 -2.73
CA ARG A 227 -4.13 -9.86 -3.43
C ARG A 227 -4.46 -8.79 -4.46
N SER A 228 -5.37 -9.15 -5.37
CA SER A 228 -5.86 -8.27 -6.41
C SER A 228 -6.72 -7.13 -5.85
N HIS A 229 -6.53 -5.93 -6.39
CA HIS A 229 -7.24 -4.70 -6.06
C HIS A 229 -8.79 -4.77 -6.13
N GLN A 230 -9.38 -5.61 -6.97
CA GLN A 230 -10.84 -5.62 -7.11
C GLN A 230 -11.52 -6.53 -6.08
N ARG A 231 -11.95 -5.94 -4.96
CA ARG A 231 -12.78 -6.62 -3.98
C ARG A 231 -14.26 -6.51 -4.32
N GLU A 232 -14.89 -7.67 -4.41
CA GLU A 232 -16.34 -7.79 -4.49
C GLU A 232 -16.89 -8.25 -3.14
N ALA A 233 -18.04 -7.68 -2.76
CA ALA A 233 -18.81 -8.13 -1.63
C ALA A 233 -20.24 -8.41 -2.10
N GLY A 234 -20.53 -9.69 -2.36
CA GLY A 234 -21.79 -10.10 -3.00
C GLY A 234 -21.99 -9.40 -4.34
N SER A 235 -23.04 -8.58 -4.42
CA SER A 235 -23.42 -7.82 -5.63
C SER A 235 -22.76 -6.46 -5.77
N PHE A 236 -21.79 -6.12 -4.90
CA PHE A 236 -21.11 -4.82 -4.89
C PHE A 236 -19.65 -4.96 -5.30
N VAL A 237 -19.20 -4.03 -6.14
CA VAL A 237 -17.78 -3.77 -6.37
C VAL A 237 -17.37 -2.65 -5.41
N LEU A 238 -16.37 -2.90 -4.56
CA LEU A 238 -15.91 -1.90 -3.61
C LEU A 238 -15.08 -0.82 -4.31
N ASP A 239 -15.21 0.41 -3.81
CA ASP A 239 -14.27 1.49 -4.12
C ASP A 239 -12.85 1.09 -3.68
N PRO A 240 -11.79 1.66 -4.29
CA PRO A 240 -10.39 1.31 -4.01
C PRO A 240 -9.98 1.42 -2.54
N GLN A 241 -10.49 2.44 -1.84
CA GLN A 241 -10.11 2.76 -0.47
C GLN A 241 -11.28 2.65 0.51
N PRO A 242 -11.02 2.22 1.77
CA PRO A 242 -12.05 2.24 2.80
C PRO A 242 -12.49 3.67 3.07
N LEU A 243 -13.79 3.85 3.29
CA LEU A 243 -14.38 5.10 3.75
C LEU A 243 -13.87 5.47 5.16
N ASP A 244 -13.83 4.47 6.04
CA ASP A 244 -13.47 4.64 7.44
C ASP A 244 -13.04 3.29 8.03
N ASP A 245 -12.25 3.31 9.11
CA ASP A 245 -11.83 2.09 9.78
C ASP A 245 -11.59 2.27 11.28
N GLY A 246 -11.73 1.17 12.02
CA GLY A 246 -11.52 1.17 13.47
C GLY A 246 -11.27 -0.23 14.03
N PRO A 247 -11.18 -0.36 15.36
CA PRO A 247 -10.92 -1.66 16.00
C PRO A 247 -12.02 -2.69 15.65
N GLY A 248 -11.66 -3.69 14.84
CA GLY A 248 -12.54 -4.80 14.46
C GLY A 248 -13.61 -4.46 13.42
N TRP A 249 -13.48 -3.33 12.73
CA TRP A 249 -14.39 -2.98 11.63
C TRP A 249 -13.72 -2.10 10.57
N GLN A 250 -14.25 -2.16 9.36
CA GLN A 250 -13.85 -1.32 8.25
C GLN A 250 -15.04 -1.04 7.35
N ASP A 251 -15.25 0.23 7.00
CA ASP A 251 -16.33 0.66 6.12
C ASP A 251 -15.81 1.00 4.75
N TRP A 252 -16.55 0.57 3.74
CA TRP A 252 -16.24 0.75 2.34
C TRP A 252 -17.43 1.35 1.62
N ILE A 253 -17.18 2.13 0.57
CA ILE A 253 -18.24 2.40 -0.40
C ILE A 253 -18.22 1.29 -1.44
N GLY A 254 -19.38 0.74 -1.77
CA GLY A 254 -19.55 -0.23 -2.84
C GLY A 254 -20.59 0.24 -3.85
N THR A 255 -20.33 -0.03 -5.13
CA THR A 255 -21.26 0.23 -6.23
C THR A 255 -21.93 -1.07 -6.66
N HIS A 256 -23.26 -1.11 -6.65
CA HIS A 256 -24.01 -2.31 -7.05
C HIS A 256 -23.78 -2.62 -8.53
N LYS A 257 -23.39 -3.86 -8.86
CA LYS A 257 -22.96 -4.28 -10.20
C LYS A 257 -23.99 -3.95 -11.29
N LEU A 258 -25.28 -4.17 -11.01
CA LEU A 258 -26.38 -3.97 -11.96
C LEU A 258 -27.05 -2.60 -11.83
N LEU A 259 -27.32 -2.16 -10.60
CA LEU A 259 -28.14 -0.98 -10.32
C LEU A 259 -27.33 0.31 -10.33
N LYS A 260 -25.99 0.20 -10.28
CA LYS A 260 -25.04 1.32 -10.21
C LYS A 260 -25.27 2.27 -9.03
N THR A 261 -26.05 1.86 -8.03
CA THR A 261 -26.26 2.58 -6.78
C THR A 261 -25.09 2.38 -5.84
N ARG A 262 -24.72 3.44 -5.09
CA ARG A 262 -23.65 3.41 -4.09
C ARG A 262 -24.21 3.11 -2.70
N ARG A 263 -23.53 2.25 -1.94
CA ARG A 263 -23.86 1.87 -0.57
C ARG A 263 -22.62 1.86 0.32
N ARG A 264 -22.79 2.20 1.60
CA ARG A 264 -21.76 1.98 2.63
C ARG A 264 -21.87 0.53 3.12
N ILE A 265 -20.78 -0.23 3.05
CA ILE A 265 -20.69 -1.62 3.45
C ILE A 265 -19.71 -1.73 4.62
N ARG A 266 -20.18 -2.24 5.75
CA ARG A 266 -19.36 -2.44 6.95
C ARG A 266 -18.86 -3.87 7.02
N PHE A 267 -17.55 -4.06 6.92
CA PHE A 267 -16.89 -5.31 7.24
C PHE A 267 -16.59 -5.35 8.73
N ARG A 268 -16.94 -6.45 9.38
CA ARG A 268 -16.41 -6.75 10.71
C ARG A 268 -15.14 -7.57 10.57
N THR A 269 -14.02 -6.99 10.96
CA THR A 269 -12.70 -7.59 10.81
C THR A 269 -12.33 -8.38 12.07
N VAL A 270 -11.65 -9.51 11.86
CA VAL A 270 -11.11 -10.35 12.93
C VAL A 270 -9.60 -10.48 12.69
N PRO A 271 -8.74 -10.36 13.72
CA PRO A 271 -7.30 -10.55 13.58
C PRO A 271 -6.96 -11.88 12.93
N GLU A 272 -5.87 -11.90 12.16
CA GLU A 272 -5.39 -13.13 11.53
C GLU A 272 -5.02 -14.17 12.60
N GLY A 273 -5.27 -15.46 12.32
CA GLY A 273 -5.05 -16.55 13.28
C GLY A 273 -6.07 -16.66 14.42
N SER A 274 -7.08 -15.78 14.48
CA SER A 274 -8.11 -15.86 15.53
C SER A 274 -8.92 -17.17 15.47
N PRO A 275 -9.30 -17.76 16.63
CA PRO A 275 -10.14 -18.96 16.68
C PRO A 275 -11.50 -18.77 16.01
N ASP A 276 -12.11 -19.87 15.57
CA ASP A 276 -13.44 -19.85 14.94
C ASP A 276 -14.52 -19.23 15.84
N GLU A 277 -14.36 -19.32 17.16
CA GLU A 277 -15.27 -18.67 18.11
C GLU A 277 -15.26 -17.16 17.98
N ALA A 278 -14.11 -16.53 17.74
CA ALA A 278 -14.01 -15.09 17.53
C ALA A 278 -14.80 -14.67 16.28
N ARG A 279 -14.73 -15.46 15.21
CA ARG A 279 -15.51 -15.26 13.97
C ARG A 279 -17.01 -15.40 14.23
N ARG A 280 -17.43 -16.44 14.98
CA ARG A 280 -18.84 -16.62 15.40
C ARG A 280 -19.33 -15.48 16.27
N ARG A 281 -18.50 -14.95 17.17
CA ARG A 281 -18.84 -13.80 18.02
C ARG A 281 -19.07 -12.56 17.17
N VAL A 282 -18.18 -12.28 16.23
CA VAL A 282 -18.33 -11.13 15.32
C VAL A 282 -19.59 -11.23 14.46
N ARG A 283 -19.91 -12.42 13.94
CA ARG A 283 -21.16 -12.65 13.22
C ARG A 283 -22.40 -12.36 14.07
N ARG A 284 -22.43 -12.84 15.33
CA ARG A 284 -23.54 -12.56 16.26
C ARG A 284 -23.71 -11.07 16.54
N ILE A 285 -22.62 -10.31 16.62
CA ILE A 285 -22.67 -8.85 16.78
C ILE A 285 -23.32 -8.21 15.54
N ALA A 286 -22.91 -8.60 14.34
CA ALA A 286 -23.50 -8.07 13.10
C ALA A 286 -25.00 -8.41 12.98
N GLU A 287 -25.39 -9.65 13.30
CA GLU A 287 -26.80 -10.08 13.32
C GLU A 287 -27.63 -9.30 14.35
N HIS A 288 -27.04 -9.04 15.52
CA HIS A 288 -27.69 -8.23 16.55
C HIS A 288 -27.85 -6.77 16.12
N GLU A 289 -26.80 -6.16 15.56
CA GLU A 289 -26.83 -4.78 15.04
C GLU A 289 -27.88 -4.61 13.93
N MET A 290 -27.93 -5.54 12.96
CA MET A 290 -28.95 -5.55 11.92
C MET A 290 -30.35 -5.55 12.54
N ARG A 291 -30.60 -6.49 13.46
CA ARG A 291 -31.91 -6.63 14.12
C ARG A 291 -32.29 -5.39 14.93
N VAL A 292 -31.35 -4.74 15.61
CA VAL A 292 -31.64 -3.55 16.41
C VAL A 292 -31.87 -2.34 15.50
N MET A 293 -31.00 -2.12 14.51
CA MET A 293 -31.02 -0.90 13.71
C MET A 293 -32.09 -0.89 12.62
N GLN A 294 -32.50 -2.06 12.09
CA GLN A 294 -33.53 -2.11 11.04
C GLN A 294 -34.89 -1.52 11.49
N HIS A 295 -35.17 -1.55 12.81
CA HIS A 295 -36.41 -1.03 13.37
C HIS A 295 -36.33 0.44 13.80
N LEU A 296 -35.13 1.05 13.77
CA LEU A 296 -34.96 2.46 14.12
C LEU A 296 -35.34 3.32 12.92
N SER A 297 -36.51 3.95 12.97
CA SER A 297 -36.96 4.85 11.91
C SER A 297 -36.78 6.32 12.27
N HIS A 298 -35.67 6.90 11.82
CA HIS A 298 -35.40 8.34 11.91
C HIS A 298 -34.57 8.80 10.70
N ASP A 299 -34.81 10.01 10.20
CA ASP A 299 -34.15 10.55 8.99
C ASP A 299 -32.64 10.78 9.22
N ALA A 300 -32.25 11.10 10.45
CA ALA A 300 -30.86 11.29 10.84
C ALA A 300 -30.11 10.00 11.23
N VAL A 301 -30.72 8.81 11.08
CA VAL A 301 -30.12 7.53 11.48
C VAL A 301 -29.91 6.64 10.26
N LEU A 302 -28.66 6.28 9.99
CA LEU A 302 -28.33 5.29 8.96
C LEU A 302 -28.86 3.91 9.37
N ARG A 303 -29.50 3.22 8.44
CA ARG A 303 -30.06 1.88 8.66
C ARG A 303 -29.33 0.85 7.79
N PRO A 304 -28.98 -0.32 8.34
CA PRO A 304 -28.47 -1.41 7.52
C PRO A 304 -29.62 -1.98 6.68
N GLU A 305 -29.37 -2.14 5.38
CA GLU A 305 -30.34 -2.70 4.43
C GLU A 305 -30.20 -4.22 4.29
N ASP A 306 -28.99 -4.75 4.51
CA ASP A 306 -28.66 -6.15 4.25
C ASP A 306 -27.50 -6.63 5.14
N LEU A 307 -27.36 -7.94 5.29
CA LEU A 307 -26.27 -8.63 5.97
C LEU A 307 -25.82 -9.83 5.13
N VAL A 308 -24.55 -9.83 4.71
CA VAL A 308 -23.92 -10.86 3.85
C VAL A 308 -22.82 -11.59 4.60
#